data_AF-A0A6A7KYE9-F1
#
_entry.id   AF-A0A6A7KYE9-F1
#
_cell.length_a   1.000
_cell.length_b   1.000
_cell.length_c   1.000
_cell.angle_alpha   90.00
_cell.angle_beta   90.00
_cell.angle_gamma   90.00
#
_symmetry.space_group_name_H-M   'P 1'
#
loop_
_entity.id
_entity.type
_entity.pdbx_description
1 polymer ?
#
loop_
_entity_poly.entity_id
_entity_poly.type
_entity_poly.pdbx_seq_one_letter_code
_entity_poly.pdbx_strand_id
1 'polypeptide(L)' 'MTLDLHFEVDREDDGRWLAEVVDLPGVLCYGETEDDARRRITALALRVLADRAEHGELTEPFQHLLLVTA' A
#
# COMPACT_ATOMS: atom_id res chain seq x y z
N MET A 1 -13.18 2.90 14.20
CA MET A 1 -12.25 1.84 13.79
C MET A 1 -11.11 2.46 12.99
N THR A 2 -9.87 2.09 13.30
CA THR A 2 -8.67 2.52 12.56
C THR A 2 -8.18 1.37 11.71
N LEU A 3 -7.78 1.66 10.47
CA LEU A 3 -7.10 0.73 9.59
C LEU A 3 -5.64 1.16 9.48
N ASP A 4 -4.73 0.29 9.89
CA ASP A 4 -3.29 0.48 9.78
C ASP A 4 -2.80 -0.31 8.56
N LEU A 5 -2.05 0.34 7.66
CA LEU A 5 -1.39 -0.31 6.54
C LEU A 5 0.12 -0.11 6.64
N HIS A 6 0.84 -1.22 6.76
CA HIS A 6 2.29 -1.28 6.78
C HIS A 6 2.82 -1.51 5.38
N PHE A 7 3.82 -0.73 5.01
CA PHE A 7 4.54 -0.90 3.76
C PHE A 7 6.03 -1.00 3.97
N GLU A 8 6.63 -1.85 3.16
CA GLU A 8 8.06 -2.06 3.05
C GLU A 8 8.52 -1.48 1.72
N VAL A 9 9.74 -0.91 1.71
CA VAL A 9 10.34 -0.32 0.51
C VAL A 9 11.79 -0.75 0.47
N ASP A 10 12.10 -1.59 -0.51
CA ASP A 10 13.41 -2.20 -0.69
C ASP A 10 14.03 -1.82 -2.02
N ARG A 11 15.37 -1.85 -2.05
CA ARG A 11 16.13 -1.64 -3.28
C ARG A 11 16.60 -2.99 -3.81
N GLU A 12 16.16 -3.31 -5.01
CA GLU A 12 16.53 -4.53 -5.73
C GLU A 12 17.97 -4.51 -6.22
N ASP A 13 18.51 -5.70 -6.54
CA ASP A 13 19.87 -5.89 -7.05
C ASP A 13 20.11 -5.15 -8.38
N ASP A 14 19.06 -4.95 -9.18
CA ASP A 14 19.11 -4.20 -10.44
C ASP A 14 18.97 -2.67 -10.26
N GLY A 15 18.84 -2.23 -9.00
CA GLY A 15 18.77 -0.83 -8.61
C GLY A 15 17.37 -0.22 -8.61
N ARG A 16 16.32 -0.97 -9.01
CA ARG A 16 14.93 -0.51 -8.89
C ARG A 16 14.46 -0.51 -7.44
N TRP A 17 13.48 0.32 -7.13
CA TRP A 17 12.83 0.32 -5.82
C TRP A 17 11.55 -0.50 -5.90
N LEU A 18 11.41 -1.50 -5.05
CA LEU A 18 10.18 -2.26 -4.86
C LEU A 18 9.50 -1.74 -3.59
N ALA A 19 8.19 -1.49 -3.66
CA ALA A 19 7.38 -1.22 -2.49
C ALA A 19 6.21 -2.18 -2.43
N GLU A 20 5.91 -2.71 -1.24
CA GLU A 20 4.84 -3.66 -0.97
C GLU A 20 4.01 -3.21 0.23
N VAL A 21 2.70 -3.48 0.21
CA VAL A 21 1.84 -3.35 1.39
C VAL A 21 1.71 -4.71 2.07
N VAL A 22 2.32 -4.87 3.23
CA VAL A 22 2.36 -6.14 3.98
C VAL A 22 0.95 -6.63 4.31
N ASP A 23 0.04 -5.70 4.64
CA ASP A 23 -1.34 -6.00 5.01
C ASP A 23 -2.25 -6.32 3.80
N LEU A 24 -1.77 -6.10 2.56
CA LEU A 24 -2.51 -6.36 1.32
C LEU A 24 -1.68 -7.23 0.37
N PRO A 25 -1.72 -8.57 0.54
CA PRO A 25 -0.93 -9.48 -0.28
C PRO A 25 -1.14 -9.26 -1.79
N GLY A 26 -0.03 -9.16 -2.53
CA GLY A 26 -0.03 -8.91 -3.97
C GLY A 26 -0.15 -7.43 -4.37
N VAL A 27 -0.25 -6.52 -3.39
CA VAL A 27 -0.19 -5.07 -3.63
C VAL A 27 1.26 -4.62 -3.54
N LEU A 28 1.90 -4.54 -4.70
CA LEU A 28 3.29 -4.11 -4.85
C LEU A 28 3.49 -3.28 -6.10
N CYS A 29 4.51 -2.43 -6.12
CA CYS A 29 4.85 -1.62 -7.28
C CYS A 29 6.35 -1.29 -7.32
N TYR A 30 6.83 -0.99 -8.53
CA TYR A 30 8.19 -0.49 -8.73
C TYR A 30 8.24 1.04 -8.87
N GLY A 31 9.30 1.63 -8.31
CA GLY A 31 9.66 3.05 -8.41
C GLY A 31 11.05 3.25 -9.01
N GLU A 32 11.26 4.41 -9.63
CA GLU A 32 12.59 4.87 -10.08
C GLU A 32 13.43 5.38 -8.90
N THR A 33 12.76 5.88 -7.86
CA THR A 33 13.34 6.30 -6.58
C THR A 33 12.51 5.74 -5.42
N GLU A 34 13.06 5.76 -4.21
CA GLU A 34 12.33 5.37 -3.00
C GLU A 34 11.03 6.19 -2.84
N ASP A 35 11.12 7.51 -3.04
CA ASP A 35 9.99 8.43 -2.91
C ASP A 35 8.90 8.16 -3.96
N ASP A 36 9.32 7.82 -5.19
CA ASP A 36 8.43 7.43 -6.28
C ASP A 36 7.73 6.09 -5.97
N ALA A 37 8.45 5.10 -5.45
CA ALA A 37 7.87 3.83 -4.99
C ALA A 37 6.85 4.05 -3.87
N ARG A 38 7.17 4.87 -2.86
CA ARG A 38 6.27 5.24 -1.75
C ARG A 38 4.98 5.90 -2.23
N ARG A 39 5.08 6.84 -3.17
CA ARG A 39 3.89 7.51 -3.75
C ARG A 39 3.02 6.54 -4.54
N ARG A 40 3.64 5.68 -5.35
CA ARG A 40 2.92 4.68 -6.17
C ARG A 40 2.23 3.63 -5.31
N ILE A 41 2.91 3.10 -4.30
CA ILE A 41 2.33 2.07 -3.41
C ILE A 41 1.17 2.65 -2.60
N THR A 42 1.28 3.89 -2.13
CA THR A 42 0.19 4.58 -1.42
C THR A 42 -1.04 4.72 -2.31
N ALA A 43 -0.87 5.18 -3.55
CA ALA A 43 -1.97 5.33 -4.49
C ALA A 43 -2.61 3.97 -4.84
N LEU A 44 -1.80 2.92 -4.96
CA LEU A 44 -2.29 1.58 -5.24
C LEU A 44 -3.08 1.00 -4.06
N ALA A 45 -2.57 1.14 -2.83
CA ALA A 45 -3.26 0.71 -1.61
C ALA A 45 -4.65 1.35 -1.49
N LEU A 46 -4.74 2.66 -1.72
CA LEU A 46 -6.02 3.39 -1.68
C LEU A 46 -7.02 2.89 -2.73
N ARG A 47 -6.56 2.53 -3.94
CA ARG A 47 -7.43 1.95 -4.98
C ARG A 47 -7.96 0.59 -4.57
N VAL A 48 -7.10 -0.26 -3.98
CA VAL A 48 -7.51 -1.59 -3.51
C VAL A 48 -8.53 -1.45 -2.37
N LEU A 49 -8.31 -0.54 -1.43
CA LEU A 49 -9.28 -0.29 -0.37
C LEU A 49 -10.62 0.22 -0.92
N ALA A 50 -10.61 1.09 -1.93
CA ALA A 50 -11.83 1.56 -2.58
C ALA A 50 -12.58 0.41 -3.27
N ASP A 51 -11.89 -0.42 -4.03
CA ASP A 51 -12.48 -1.58 -4.71
C ASP A 51 -13.09 -2.58 -3.71
N ARG A 52 -12.39 -2.88 -2.62
CA ARG A 52 -12.92 -3.72 -1.52
C ARG A 52 -14.15 -3.12 -0.86
N ALA A 53 -14.19 -1.79 -0.70
CA ALA A 53 -15.35 -1.09 -0.16
C ALA A 53 -16.57 -1.22 -1.09
N GLU A 54 -16.37 -1.05 -2.40
CA GLU A 54 -17.42 -1.14 -3.42
C GLU A 54 -18.04 -2.55 -3.51
N HIS A 55 -17.22 -3.58 -3.31
CA HIS A 55 -17.67 -4.98 -3.32
C HIS A 55 -18.18 -5.49 -1.97
N GLY A 56 -18.18 -4.64 -0.93
CA GLY A 56 -18.66 -5.02 0.41
C GLY A 56 -17.73 -5.96 1.18
N GLU A 57 -16.46 -6.03 0.80
CA GLU A 57 -15.43 -6.82 1.51
C GLU A 57 -14.96 -6.12 2.80
N LEU A 58 -15.20 -4.81 2.90
CA LEU A 58 -15.04 -4.08 4.15
C LEU A 58 -16.34 -4.19 4.98
N THR A 59 -16.30 -4.97 6.05
CA THR A 59 -17.46 -5.23 6.92
C THR A 59 -17.97 -3.98 7.64
N GLU A 60 -17.09 -3.03 7.93
CA GLU A 60 -17.41 -1.75 8.54
C GLU A 60 -16.54 -0.63 7.94
N PRO A 61 -17.05 0.61 7.82
CA PRO A 61 -16.26 1.74 7.37
C PRO A 61 -15.19 2.09 8.40
N PHE A 62 -13.94 2.23 7.95
CA PHE A 62 -12.87 2.80 8.77
C PHE A 62 -13.02 4.32 8.87
N GLN A 63 -12.66 4.88 10.03
CA GLN A 63 -12.72 6.33 10.29
C GLN A 63 -11.35 6.99 10.14
N HIS A 64 -10.29 6.20 10.38
CA HIS A 64 -8.91 6.62 10.27
C HIS A 64 -8.16 5.59 9.45
N LEU A 65 -7.33 6.07 8.52
CA LEU A 65 -6.37 5.28 7.77
C LEU A 65 -4.98 5.78 8.13
N LEU A 66 -4.15 4.91 8.69
CA LEU A 66 -2.75 5.20 8.99
C LEU A 66 -1.86 4.42 8.03
N LEU A 67 -0.93 5.14 7.41
CA LEU A 67 0.08 4.62 6.51
C LEU A 67 1.40 4.58 7.30
N VAL A 68 1.92 3.38 7.57
CA VAL A 68 3.08 3.17 8.42
C VAL A 68 4.19 2.48 7.64
N THR A 69 5.43 2.95 7.79
CA THR A 69 6.60 2.24 7.27
C THR A 69 6.98 1.13 8.27
N ALA A 70 7.16 -0.10 7.80
CA ALA A 70 7.70 -1.18 8.65
C ALA A 70 9.17 -0.94 9.02
#